data_AF-A0A9E3KDU5-F1
#
_entry.id   AF-A0A9E3KDU5-F1
#
_cell.length_a   1.000
_cell.length_b   1.000
_cell.length_c   1.000
_cell.angle_alpha   90.00
_cell.angle_beta   90.00
_cell.angle_gamma   90.00
#
_symmetry.space_group_name_H-M   'P 1'
#
loop_
_entity.id
_entity.type
_entity.pdbx_description
1 polymer ?
#
loop_
_entity_poly.entity_id
_entity_poly.type
_entity_poly.pdbx_seq_one_letter_code
_entity_poly.pdbx_strand_id
1 'polypeptide(L)'
;GWKKERHDPLAKTIPSKFFNRVTRWVSGIKLHDFNCGLKAYDKKVIKAISIQGEMHRYIPVIAKRAGFTNIGEKIVQHRAREHGVTKFGLERFANGFLDLLTVTFVSKFGNRPMHFFGFWGAFSFFFGFIAAAILGVKKLIAMSKQQYGDLVTDSPYFFIALTLMIIGVQLFLAGYLGELITRQKEPNEYLMIEKELG
;
A
#
# COMPACT_ATOMS: atom_id res chain seq x y z
N GLY A 1 6.19 5.17 23.11
CA GLY A 1 7.39 4.85 23.92
C GLY A 1 8.33 3.99 23.11
N TRP A 2 9.57 3.81 23.56
CA TRP A 2 10.56 2.95 22.91
C TRP A 2 11.15 1.96 23.91
N LYS A 3 10.96 0.66 23.64
CA LYS A 3 11.62 -0.43 24.37
C LYS A 3 13.06 -0.55 23.89
N LYS A 4 13.99 0.12 24.56
CA LYS A 4 15.42 0.15 24.20
C LYS A 4 16.08 -1.22 24.43
N GLU A 5 15.82 -1.83 25.58
CA GLU A 5 16.25 -3.18 25.92
C GLU A 5 15.10 -4.15 25.63
N ARG A 6 15.33 -5.10 24.72
CA ARG A 6 14.36 -6.14 24.36
C ARG A 6 14.94 -7.52 24.67
N HIS A 7 14.33 -8.22 25.62
CA HIS A 7 14.59 -9.63 25.91
C HIS A 7 13.75 -10.59 25.04
N ASP A 8 13.39 -10.16 23.82
CA ASP A 8 12.57 -10.94 22.90
C ASP A 8 13.44 -11.87 22.02
N PRO A 9 12.95 -13.07 21.63
CA PRO A 9 13.68 -13.95 20.73
C PRO A 9 13.94 -13.31 19.35
N LEU A 10 15.02 -13.73 18.69
CA LEU A 10 15.47 -13.18 17.40
C LEU A 10 14.39 -13.21 16.31
N ALA A 11 13.54 -14.25 16.31
CA ALA A 11 12.40 -14.39 15.41
C ALA A 11 11.39 -13.23 15.49
N LYS A 12 11.31 -12.52 16.63
CA LYS A 12 10.42 -11.36 16.83
C LYS A 12 11.13 -10.04 16.63
N THR A 13 12.44 -9.99 16.87
CA THR A 13 13.22 -8.74 16.77
C THR A 13 13.60 -8.40 15.34
N ILE A 14 13.93 -9.39 14.49
CA ILE A 14 14.32 -9.14 13.08
C ILE A 14 13.17 -8.52 12.27
N PRO A 15 11.95 -9.11 12.23
CA PRO A 15 10.86 -8.53 11.45
C PRO A 15 10.38 -7.19 12.03
N SER A 16 10.40 -7.03 13.35
CA SER A 16 10.06 -5.75 13.99
C SER A 16 11.05 -4.64 13.62
N LYS A 17 12.35 -4.95 13.54
CA LYS A 17 13.37 -3.99 13.07
C LYS A 17 13.16 -3.62 11.60
N PHE A 18 12.84 -4.60 10.75
CA PHE A 18 12.52 -4.35 9.35
C PHE A 18 11.28 -3.46 9.20
N PHE A 19 10.18 -3.81 9.87
CA PHE A 19 8.95 -3.02 9.88
C PHE A 19 9.19 -1.57 10.35
N ASN A 20 9.90 -1.38 11.47
CA ASN A 20 10.21 -0.05 11.97
C ASN A 20 11.13 0.74 11.02
N ARG A 21 12.06 0.07 10.32
CA ARG A 21 12.94 0.69 9.32
C ARG A 21 12.17 1.13 8.08
N VAL A 22 11.33 0.26 7.51
CA VAL A 22 10.50 0.58 6.34
C VAL A 22 9.51 1.70 6.70
N THR A 23 8.84 1.59 7.84
CA THR A 23 7.89 2.62 8.30
C THR A 23 8.59 3.96 8.52
N ARG A 24 9.80 3.98 9.10
CA ARG A 24 10.61 5.20 9.24
C ARG A 24 10.95 5.82 7.88
N TRP A 25 11.35 5.01 6.91
CA TRP A 25 11.70 5.50 5.57
C TRP A 25 10.48 6.07 4.84
N VAL A 26 9.36 5.34 4.84
CA VAL A 26 8.13 5.75 4.14
C VAL A 26 7.46 6.96 4.80
N SER A 27 7.43 7.02 6.14
CA SER A 27 6.78 8.12 6.87
C SER A 27 7.69 9.33 7.10
N GLY A 28 9.01 9.15 7.00
CA GLY A 28 10.02 10.14 7.40
C GLY A 28 9.96 10.49 8.89
N ILE A 29 9.35 9.67 9.74
CA ILE A 29 9.29 9.90 11.20
C ILE A 29 10.45 9.16 11.85
N LYS A 30 11.28 9.89 12.61
CA LYS A 30 12.42 9.32 13.36
C LYS A 30 11.96 8.64 14.66
N LEU A 31 11.13 7.60 14.54
CA LEU A 31 10.74 6.72 15.66
C LEU A 31 11.47 5.38 15.57
N HIS A 32 11.85 4.83 16.72
CA HIS A 32 12.46 3.51 16.90
C HIS A 32 11.41 2.40 17.00
N ASP A 33 10.23 2.69 17.56
CA ASP A 33 9.20 1.69 17.81
C ASP A 33 7.78 2.21 17.59
N PHE A 34 7.27 2.04 16.37
CA PHE A 34 5.90 2.42 16.01
C PHE A 34 4.83 1.53 16.69
N ASN A 35 5.23 0.31 17.07
CA ASN A 35 4.33 -0.72 17.58
C ASN A 35 4.30 -0.79 19.12
N CYS A 36 4.93 0.19 19.79
CA CYS A 36 4.85 0.30 21.24
C CYS A 36 3.40 0.60 21.67
N GLY A 37 2.88 -0.17 22.62
CA GLY A 37 1.51 0.01 23.15
C GLY A 37 1.33 1.27 24.00
N LEU A 38 2.42 1.83 24.56
CA LEU A 38 2.36 3.07 25.33
C LEU A 38 2.50 4.28 24.39
N LYS A 39 1.38 4.94 24.14
CA LYS A 39 1.25 6.12 23.28
C LYS A 39 0.44 7.19 24.01
N ALA A 40 0.90 8.44 23.93
CA ALA A 40 0.21 9.59 24.50
C ALA A 40 0.03 10.63 23.39
N TYR A 41 -1.15 11.22 23.30
CA TYR A 41 -1.52 12.17 22.25
C TYR A 41 -2.23 13.37 22.86
N ASP A 42 -2.02 14.53 22.25
CA ASP A 42 -2.81 15.72 22.55
C ASP A 42 -4.27 15.51 22.08
N LYS A 43 -5.22 16.12 22.80
CA LYS A 43 -6.65 16.08 22.44
C LYS A 43 -6.89 16.59 21.02
N LYS A 44 -6.14 17.60 20.57
CA LYS A 44 -6.19 18.14 19.20
C LYS A 44 -5.83 17.07 18.16
N VAL A 45 -4.80 16.27 18.43
CA VAL A 45 -4.38 15.19 17.51
C VAL A 45 -5.48 14.15 17.38
N ILE A 46 -6.05 13.69 18.50
CA ILE A 46 -7.10 12.65 18.48
C ILE A 46 -8.35 13.15 17.75
N LYS A 47 -8.73 14.42 17.95
CA LYS A 47 -9.88 15.00 17.24
C LYS A 47 -9.63 15.20 15.75
N ALA A 48 -8.38 15.41 15.35
CA ALA A 48 -8.00 15.68 13.96
C ALA A 48 -7.72 14.41 13.15
N ILE A 49 -7.69 13.21 13.75
CA ILE A 49 -7.39 11.96 13.03
C ILE A 49 -8.55 10.97 13.15
N SER A 50 -8.97 10.40 12.03
CA SER A 50 -9.86 9.23 12.01
C SER A 50 -9.05 7.94 11.92
N ILE A 51 -9.34 6.99 12.81
CA ILE A 51 -8.68 5.68 12.85
C ILE A 51 -9.72 4.63 12.46
N GLN A 52 -9.46 3.86 11.41
CA GLN A 52 -10.33 2.77 10.95
C GLN A 52 -9.64 1.41 11.15
N GLY A 53 -10.35 0.42 11.69
CA GLY A 53 -9.86 -0.96 11.85
C GLY A 53 -8.53 -1.09 12.61
N GLU A 54 -7.59 -1.85 12.04
CA GLU A 54 -6.28 -2.18 12.63
C GLU A 54 -5.23 -1.04 12.53
N MET A 55 -5.65 0.16 12.12
CA MET A 55 -4.76 1.31 11.83
C MET A 55 -4.16 2.00 13.07
N HIS A 56 -4.52 1.57 14.28
CA HIS A 56 -4.01 2.10 15.55
C HIS A 56 -2.47 2.03 15.67
N ARG A 57 -1.83 1.13 14.90
CA ARG A 57 -0.36 1.05 14.78
C ARG A 57 0.24 2.25 14.05
N TYR A 58 -0.47 2.80 13.08
CA TYR A 58 -0.01 3.84 12.16
C TYR A 58 -0.42 5.25 12.56
N ILE A 59 -0.99 5.43 13.76
CA ILE A 59 -1.36 6.75 14.29
C ILE A 59 -0.25 7.80 14.14
N PRO A 60 1.04 7.52 14.44
CA PRO A 60 2.10 8.52 14.25
C PRO A 60 2.24 8.96 12.79
N VAL A 61 2.06 8.04 11.84
CA VAL A 61 2.13 8.32 10.40
C VAL A 61 0.96 9.18 9.95
N ILE A 62 -0.25 8.86 10.44
CA ILE A 62 -1.47 9.62 10.15
C ILE A 62 -1.36 11.03 10.75
N ALA A 63 -0.91 11.15 12.00
CA ALA A 63 -0.71 12.44 12.66
C ALA A 63 0.29 13.33 11.92
N LYS A 64 1.42 12.78 11.45
CA LYS A 64 2.37 13.56 10.64
C LYS A 64 1.75 14.07 9.35
N ARG A 65 0.92 13.27 8.69
CA ARG A 65 0.23 13.67 7.46
C ARG A 65 -0.87 14.71 7.70
N ALA A 66 -1.47 14.70 8.89
CA ALA A 66 -2.37 15.76 9.35
C ALA A 66 -1.63 17.05 9.78
N GLY A 67 -0.30 17.14 9.57
CA GLY A 67 0.49 18.34 9.85
C GLY A 67 1.15 18.39 11.22
N PHE A 68 0.95 17.38 12.09
CA PHE A 68 1.58 17.37 13.41
C PHE A 68 3.06 16.97 13.31
N THR A 69 3.96 17.90 13.68
CA THR A 69 5.42 17.70 13.58
C THR A 69 6.06 17.27 14.90
N ASN A 70 5.43 17.56 16.05
CA ASN A 70 5.95 17.23 17.37
C ASN A 70 5.68 15.75 17.73
N ILE A 71 6.45 14.85 17.12
CA ILE A 71 6.36 13.40 17.35
C ILE A 71 7.66 12.93 18.00
N GLY A 72 7.61 12.72 19.31
CA GLY A 72 8.74 12.28 20.13
C GLY A 72 8.60 10.84 20.64
N GLU A 73 9.67 10.36 21.27
CA GLU A 73 9.77 9.01 21.79
C GLU A 73 10.37 9.02 23.20
N LYS A 74 9.70 8.37 24.15
CA LYS A 74 10.20 8.21 25.53
C LYS A 74 10.62 6.77 25.77
N ILE A 75 11.81 6.56 26.34
CA ILE A 75 12.31 5.22 26.69
C ILE A 75 11.37 4.62 27.75
N VAL A 76 10.98 3.37 27.53
CA VAL A 76 10.13 2.60 28.44
C VAL A 76 10.79 1.27 28.76
N GLN A 77 10.68 0.84 30.03
CA GLN A 77 11.20 -0.45 30.47
C GLN A 77 10.33 -1.57 29.87
N HIS A 78 10.98 -2.59 29.29
CA HIS A 78 10.28 -3.76 28.80
C HIS A 78 10.03 -4.74 29.96
N ARG A 79 8.78 -4.82 30.44
CA ARG A 79 8.38 -5.87 31.37
C ARG A 79 7.91 -7.11 30.63
N ALA A 80 8.33 -8.28 31.12
CA ALA A 80 7.79 -9.55 30.67
C ALA A 80 6.30 -9.63 31.01
N ARG A 81 5.54 -10.34 30.18
CA ARG A 81 4.12 -10.60 30.45
C ARG A 81 4.02 -11.65 31.54
N GLU A 82 3.34 -11.33 32.64
CA GLU A 82 3.15 -12.25 33.76
C GLU A 82 2.03 -13.27 33.51
N HIS A 83 1.00 -12.91 32.73
CA HIS A 83 -0.16 -13.76 32.46
C HIS A 83 -0.64 -13.74 31.00
N GLY A 84 -1.10 -14.90 30.52
CA GLY A 84 -1.76 -15.08 29.22
C GLY A 84 -0.82 -15.47 28.06
N VAL A 85 -1.31 -16.31 27.16
CA VAL A 85 -0.61 -16.71 25.94
C VAL A 85 -0.62 -15.59 24.88
N THR A 86 0.45 -15.49 24.10
CA THR A 86 0.50 -14.54 22.97
C THR A 86 -0.51 -14.95 21.90
N LYS A 87 -1.56 -14.14 21.72
CA LYS A 87 -2.51 -14.21 20.59
C LYS A 87 -1.88 -13.85 19.22
N PHE A 88 -0.55 -13.87 19.12
CA PHE A 88 0.21 -13.31 18.01
C PHE A 88 1.11 -14.41 17.43
N GLY A 89 0.61 -15.09 16.39
CA GLY A 89 1.34 -16.10 15.61
C GLY A 89 2.08 -15.51 14.39
N LEU A 90 2.56 -16.39 13.52
CA LEU A 90 3.26 -16.03 12.28
C LEU A 90 2.40 -15.20 11.32
N GLU A 91 1.07 -15.38 11.35
CA GLU A 91 0.09 -14.60 10.58
C GLU A 91 0.21 -13.09 10.83
N ARG A 92 0.65 -12.67 12.02
CA ARG A 92 0.87 -11.24 12.33
C ARG A 92 1.96 -10.62 11.46
N PHE A 93 2.94 -11.39 10.98
CA PHE A 93 3.99 -10.88 10.11
C PHE A 93 3.46 -10.63 8.70
N ALA A 94 2.71 -11.60 8.14
CA ALA A 94 2.06 -11.44 6.85
C ALA A 94 1.06 -10.28 6.88
N ASN A 95 0.18 -10.26 7.88
CA ASN A 95 -0.81 -9.20 8.04
C ASN A 95 -0.14 -7.84 8.31
N GLY A 96 0.90 -7.77 9.15
CA GLY A 96 1.62 -6.53 9.41
C GLY A 96 2.33 -5.93 8.19
N PHE A 97 2.84 -6.77 7.29
CA PHE A 97 3.39 -6.35 6.00
C PHE A 97 2.29 -5.87 5.05
N LEU A 98 1.21 -6.63 4.91
CA LEU A 98 0.05 -6.26 4.09
C LEU A 98 -0.60 -4.96 4.59
N ASP A 99 -0.68 -4.77 5.90
CA ASP A 99 -1.17 -3.54 6.53
C ASP A 99 -0.28 -2.35 6.17
N LEU A 100 1.05 -2.52 6.21
CA LEU A 100 1.98 -1.45 5.88
C LEU A 100 1.86 -1.04 4.41
N LEU A 101 1.77 -2.04 3.52
CA LEU A 101 1.48 -1.82 2.11
C LEU A 101 0.16 -1.06 1.95
N THR A 102 -0.89 -1.49 2.66
CA THR A 102 -2.21 -0.85 2.63
C THR A 102 -2.14 0.60 3.11
N VAL A 103 -1.50 0.89 4.25
CA VAL A 103 -1.37 2.27 4.77
C VAL A 103 -0.57 3.16 3.83
N THR A 104 0.50 2.61 3.28
CA THR A 104 1.36 3.32 2.33
C THR A 104 0.58 3.62 1.05
N PHE A 105 -0.14 2.62 0.55
CA PHE A 105 -0.98 2.72 -0.63
C PHE A 105 -2.13 3.71 -0.43
N VAL A 106 -2.98 3.49 0.58
CA VAL A 106 -4.15 4.32 0.90
C VAL A 106 -3.73 5.76 1.11
N SER A 107 -2.59 6.02 1.72
CA SER A 107 -2.24 7.40 1.97
C SER A 107 -1.42 8.08 0.88
N LYS A 108 -0.75 7.33 0.00
CA LYS A 108 -0.08 7.91 -1.18
C LYS A 108 -1.07 8.06 -2.34
N PHE A 109 -1.99 7.11 -2.49
CA PHE A 109 -2.87 6.98 -3.65
C PHE A 109 -4.36 6.98 -3.30
N GLY A 110 -4.77 6.96 -2.03
CA GLY A 110 -6.20 6.88 -1.68
C GLY A 110 -7.01 8.13 -1.99
N ASN A 111 -6.39 9.27 -2.32
CA ASN A 111 -7.10 10.44 -2.86
C ASN A 111 -7.11 10.48 -4.39
N ARG A 112 -6.29 9.66 -5.06
CA ARG A 112 -6.11 9.63 -6.52
C ARG A 112 -5.73 8.23 -7.01
N PRO A 113 -6.58 7.21 -6.76
CA PRO A 113 -6.25 5.82 -7.08
C PRO A 113 -6.03 5.58 -8.57
N MET A 114 -6.64 6.41 -9.43
CA MET A 114 -6.48 6.34 -10.88
C MET A 114 -5.02 6.54 -11.33
N HIS A 115 -4.23 7.35 -10.62
CA HIS A 115 -2.83 7.58 -11.00
C HIS A 115 -1.97 6.33 -10.84
N PHE A 116 -2.27 5.46 -9.87
CA PHE A 116 -1.51 4.23 -9.68
C PHE A 116 -2.02 3.14 -10.62
N PHE A 117 -3.28 2.77 -10.46
CA PHE A 117 -3.87 1.65 -11.18
C PHE A 117 -4.10 1.96 -12.66
N GLY A 118 -4.48 3.19 -13.00
CA GLY A 118 -4.67 3.61 -14.38
C GLY A 118 -3.35 3.68 -15.16
N PHE A 119 -2.26 4.16 -14.55
CA PHE A 119 -0.94 4.18 -15.19
C PHE A 119 -0.45 2.76 -15.49
N TRP A 120 -0.42 1.89 -14.48
CA TRP A 120 0.03 0.50 -14.67
C TRP A 120 -0.92 -0.31 -15.56
N GLY A 121 -2.23 -0.04 -15.48
CA GLY A 121 -3.24 -0.66 -16.33
C GLY A 121 -3.08 -0.28 -17.80
N ALA A 122 -2.95 1.02 -18.09
CA ALA A 122 -2.72 1.51 -19.45
C ALA A 122 -1.39 1.02 -20.01
N PHE A 123 -0.33 1.00 -19.19
CA PHE A 123 0.96 0.45 -19.59
C PHE A 123 0.88 -1.04 -19.95
N SER A 124 0.31 -1.87 -19.07
CA SER A 124 0.11 -3.31 -19.34
C SER A 124 -0.72 -3.56 -20.60
N PHE A 125 -1.82 -2.80 -20.76
CA PHE A 125 -2.68 -2.90 -21.93
C PHE A 125 -1.94 -2.52 -23.21
N PHE A 126 -1.17 -1.43 -23.20
CA PHE A 126 -0.43 -0.94 -24.37
C PHE A 126 0.62 -1.97 -24.85
N PHE A 127 1.38 -2.56 -23.93
CA PHE A 127 2.33 -3.61 -24.26
C PHE A 127 1.65 -4.88 -24.77
N GLY A 128 0.55 -5.30 -24.14
CA GLY A 128 -0.25 -6.44 -24.62
C GLY A 128 -0.83 -6.18 -26.02
N PHE A 129 -1.31 -4.97 -26.28
CA PHE A 129 -1.86 -4.55 -27.56
C PHE A 129 -0.80 -4.55 -28.66
N ILE A 130 0.40 -4.00 -28.40
CA ILE A 130 1.52 -4.03 -29.36
C ILE A 130 1.90 -5.48 -29.67
N ALA A 131 2.02 -6.34 -28.66
CA ALA A 131 2.37 -7.75 -28.86
C ALA A 131 1.31 -8.47 -29.70
N ALA A 132 0.02 -8.27 -29.41
CA ALA A 132 -1.09 -8.82 -30.18
C ALA A 132 -1.11 -8.28 -31.62
N ALA A 133 -0.87 -6.98 -31.81
CA ALA A 133 -0.81 -6.35 -33.13
C ALA A 133 0.35 -6.89 -33.97
N ILE A 134 1.53 -7.09 -33.38
CA ILE A 134 2.68 -7.71 -34.08
C ILE A 134 2.34 -9.13 -34.54
N LEU A 135 1.72 -9.94 -33.67
CA LEU A 135 1.29 -11.29 -34.05
C LEU A 135 0.23 -11.25 -35.17
N GLY A 136 -0.73 -10.33 -35.08
CA GLY A 136 -1.75 -10.12 -36.09
C GLY A 136 -1.16 -9.73 -37.45
N VAL A 137 -0.25 -8.76 -37.49
CA VAL A 137 0.44 -8.32 -38.71
C VAL A 137 1.28 -9.45 -39.31
N LYS A 138 2.01 -10.21 -38.49
CA LYS A 138 2.75 -11.39 -38.95
C LYS A 138 1.83 -12.41 -39.63
N LYS A 139 0.65 -12.67 -39.04
CA LYS A 139 -0.33 -13.57 -39.63
C LYS A 139 -0.89 -13.02 -40.95
N LEU A 140 -1.20 -11.73 -41.02
CA LEU A 140 -1.70 -11.10 -42.25
C LEU A 140 -0.69 -11.19 -43.40
N ILE A 141 0.61 -10.98 -43.12
CA ILE A 141 1.67 -11.12 -44.13
C ILE A 141 1.79 -12.57 -44.61
N ALA A 142 1.70 -13.54 -43.70
CA ALA A 142 1.74 -14.96 -44.06
C ALA A 142 0.54 -15.34 -44.96
N MET A 143 -0.66 -14.88 -44.62
CA MET A 143 -1.87 -15.08 -45.43
C MET A 143 -1.74 -14.43 -46.81
N SER A 144 -1.19 -13.21 -46.89
CA SER A 144 -0.94 -12.53 -48.17
C SER A 144 0.06 -13.27 -49.06
N LYS A 145 0.97 -14.06 -48.49
CA LYS A 145 1.94 -14.89 -49.22
C LYS A 145 1.42 -16.29 -49.57
N GLN A 146 0.11 -16.54 -49.38
CA GLN A 146 -0.52 -17.87 -49.50
C GLN A 146 0.14 -18.96 -48.62
N GLN A 147 0.85 -18.56 -47.57
CA GLN A 147 1.41 -19.46 -46.58
C GLN A 147 0.43 -19.56 -45.41
N TYR A 148 -0.36 -20.64 -45.40
CA TYR A 148 -1.18 -21.01 -44.26
C TYR A 148 -0.27 -21.58 -43.16
N GLY A 149 0.50 -20.72 -42.50
CA GLY A 149 1.26 -21.09 -41.30
C GLY A 149 0.35 -21.37 -40.10
N ASP A 150 0.95 -21.76 -38.97
CA ASP A 150 0.30 -22.15 -37.71
C ASP A 150 -0.74 -21.13 -37.20
N LEU A 151 -1.71 -21.59 -36.40
CA LEU A 151 -2.71 -20.69 -35.84
C LEU A 151 -2.06 -19.72 -34.86
N VAL A 152 -2.60 -18.50 -34.78
CA VAL A 152 -2.12 -17.50 -33.81
C VAL A 152 -2.27 -18.00 -32.38
N THR A 153 -3.29 -18.83 -32.13
CA THR A 153 -3.59 -19.48 -30.85
C THR A 153 -2.58 -20.54 -30.45
N ASP A 154 -1.79 -21.09 -31.38
CA ASP A 154 -0.76 -22.08 -31.04
C ASP A 154 0.49 -21.41 -30.46
N SER A 155 0.58 -20.08 -30.59
CA SER A 155 1.69 -19.31 -30.05
C SER A 155 1.48 -18.95 -28.57
N PRO A 156 2.41 -19.31 -27.67
CA PRO A 156 2.36 -18.87 -26.27
C PRO A 156 2.32 -17.34 -26.11
N TYR A 157 2.92 -16.61 -27.07
CA TYR A 157 2.94 -15.15 -27.07
C TYR A 157 1.55 -14.53 -27.20
N PHE A 158 0.61 -15.21 -27.88
CA PHE A 158 -0.77 -14.74 -27.98
C PHE A 158 -1.45 -14.73 -26.61
N PHE A 159 -1.31 -15.79 -25.83
CA PHE A 159 -1.90 -15.87 -24.49
C PHE A 159 -1.26 -14.87 -23.52
N ILE A 160 0.04 -14.63 -23.62
CA ILE A 160 0.73 -13.61 -22.81
C ILE A 160 0.19 -12.21 -23.16
N ALA A 161 0.07 -11.89 -24.46
CA ALA A 161 -0.47 -10.62 -24.92
C ALA A 161 -1.93 -10.42 -24.45
N LEU A 162 -2.76 -11.44 -24.62
CA LEU A 162 -4.16 -11.44 -24.17
C LEU A 162 -4.25 -11.24 -22.65
N THR A 163 -3.45 -11.96 -21.88
CA THR A 163 -3.44 -11.85 -20.41
C THR A 163 -3.01 -10.45 -19.96
N LEU A 164 -1.97 -9.87 -20.58
CA LEU A 164 -1.53 -8.51 -20.30
C LEU A 164 -2.60 -7.46 -20.59
N MET A 165 -3.38 -7.64 -21.66
CA MET A 165 -4.52 -6.77 -21.98
C MET A 165 -5.63 -6.91 -20.94
N ILE A 166 -6.00 -8.14 -20.56
CA ILE A 166 -7.03 -8.39 -19.54
C ILE A 166 -6.63 -7.77 -18.19
N ILE A 167 -5.40 -8.02 -17.73
CA ILE A 167 -4.88 -7.42 -16.49
C ILE A 167 -4.86 -5.89 -16.60
N GLY A 168 -4.48 -5.35 -17.76
CA GLY A 168 -4.46 -3.91 -18.00
C GLY A 168 -5.84 -3.27 -17.83
N VAL A 169 -6.87 -3.87 -18.42
CA VAL A 169 -8.27 -3.42 -18.28
C VAL A 169 -8.75 -3.55 -16.85
N GLN A 170 -8.47 -4.67 -16.17
CA GLN A 170 -8.87 -4.90 -14.78
C GLN A 170 -8.26 -3.86 -13.83
N LEU A 171 -6.96 -3.56 -13.99
CA LEU A 171 -6.29 -2.51 -13.22
C LEU A 171 -6.91 -1.14 -13.50
N PHE A 172 -7.16 -0.80 -14.76
CA PHE A 172 -7.79 0.47 -15.12
C PHE A 172 -9.18 0.63 -14.49
N LEU A 173 -10.01 -0.42 -14.55
CA LEU A 173 -11.34 -0.46 -13.91
C LEU A 173 -11.24 -0.33 -12.39
N ALA A 174 -10.29 -1.02 -11.74
CA ALA A 174 -10.07 -0.90 -10.30
C ALA A 174 -9.67 0.53 -9.90
N GLY A 175 -8.82 1.18 -10.71
CA GLY A 175 -8.46 2.59 -10.53
C GLY A 175 -9.65 3.53 -10.66
N TYR A 176 -10.45 3.33 -11.71
CA TYR A 176 -11.64 4.14 -11.98
C TYR A 176 -12.72 3.99 -10.89
N LEU A 177 -13.00 2.75 -10.46
CA LEU A 177 -13.91 2.48 -9.35
C LEU A 177 -13.41 3.10 -8.04
N GLY A 178 -12.10 3.00 -7.77
CA GLY A 178 -11.49 3.67 -6.62
C GLY A 178 -11.70 5.18 -6.67
N GLU A 179 -11.55 5.80 -7.84
CA GLU A 179 -11.74 7.25 -8.03
C GLU A 179 -13.20 7.64 -7.78
N LEU A 180 -14.17 6.83 -8.22
CA LEU A 180 -15.60 7.06 -7.94
C LEU A 180 -15.91 6.95 -6.44
N ILE A 181 -15.40 5.92 -5.75
CA ILE A 181 -15.62 5.71 -4.32
C ILE A 181 -15.02 6.86 -3.49
N THR A 182 -13.85 7.34 -3.90
CA THR A 182 -13.15 8.42 -3.19
C THR A 182 -13.83 9.77 -3.38
N ARG A 183 -14.44 10.01 -4.55
CA ARG A 183 -15.28 11.20 -4.82
C ARG A 183 -16.63 11.17 -4.13
N GLN A 184 -17.16 9.98 -3.84
CA GLN A 184 -18.40 9.81 -3.08
C GLN A 184 -18.23 10.02 -1.59
N LYS A 185 -17.00 9.95 -1.06
CA LYS A 185 -16.76 10.38 0.33
C LYS A 185 -17.00 11.88 0.38
N GLU A 186 -17.98 12.30 1.17
CA GLU A 186 -18.16 13.70 1.56
C GLU A 186 -16.81 14.30 1.96
N PRO A 187 -16.60 15.60 1.69
CA PRO A 187 -15.39 16.29 2.13
C PRO A 187 -15.31 16.23 3.65
N ASN A 188 -14.65 15.21 4.19
CA ASN A 188 -14.29 15.18 5.59
C ASN A 188 -13.52 16.47 5.89
N GLU A 189 -13.88 17.13 6.99
CA GLU A 189 -13.48 18.45 7.49
C GLU A 189 -11.95 18.75 7.55
N TYR A 190 -11.08 17.91 6.99
CA TYR A 190 -9.64 18.09 6.95
C TYR A 190 -9.20 19.37 6.21
N LEU A 191 -10.01 19.85 5.25
CA LEU A 191 -9.73 21.09 4.51
C LEU A 191 -10.02 22.37 5.32
N MET A 192 -10.66 22.28 6.48
CA MET A 192 -10.98 23.46 7.30
C MET A 192 -9.80 23.91 8.17
N ILE A 193 -8.85 23.02 8.47
CA ILE A 193 -7.71 23.34 9.35
C ILE A 193 -6.62 24.12 8.58
N GLU A 194 -6.50 23.92 7.26
CA GLU A 194 -5.56 24.68 6.42
C GLU A 194 -6.01 26.14 6.20
N LYS A 195 -7.31 26.43 6.37
CA LYS A 195 -7.86 27.78 6.28
C LYS A 195 -7.85 28.57 7.60
N GLU A 196 -7.78 27.91 8.75
CA GLU A 196 -7.73 28.60 10.05
C GLU A 196 -6.32 28.86 10.60
N LEU A 197 -5.29 28.26 10.00
CA LEU A 197 -3.88 28.41 10.41
C LEU A 197 -3.03 29.19 9.39
N GLY A 198 -3.65 29.78 8.37
CA GLY A 198 -3.03 30.70 7.41
C GLY A 198 -3.34 32.14 7.74
#